data_AF-Q7V9B6-F1
#
_entry.id   AF-Q7V9B6-F1
#
_cell.length_a   1.000
_cell.length_b   1.000
_cell.length_c   1.000
_cell.angle_alpha   90.00
_cell.angle_beta   90.00
_cell.angle_gamma   90.00
#
_symmetry.space_group_name_H-M   'P 1'
#
loop_
_entity.id
_entity.type
_entity.pdbx_description
1 polymer ?
#
loop_
_entity_poly.entity_id
_entity_poly.type
_entity_poly.pdbx_seq_one_letter_code
_entity_poly.pdbx_strand_id
1 'polypeptide(L)'
;MHNRDAVFLEDLCPKLRVRRWRKSLHNYTAQSCIYCGKPSESIDHILPRSRGGLSITQNCVPACLSCNGHKSDADAFEWYRRQRFYDPRRAMAIRAWMDGDLRLALRLLQWTQTNHREAPVISQDEEWMPQLA
;
A
#
# COMPACT_ATOMS: atom_id res chain seq x y z
N MET A 1 -15.13 -28.14 -28.90
CA MET A 1 -16.03 -26.98 -28.65
C MET A 1 -15.15 -25.78 -28.38
N HIS A 2 -15.27 -24.75 -29.23
CA HIS A 2 -14.32 -23.64 -29.31
C HIS A 2 -14.35 -22.79 -28.03
N ASN A 3 -13.18 -22.56 -27.43
CA ASN A 3 -12.94 -21.62 -26.33
C ASN A 3 -13.17 -20.13 -26.72
N ARG A 4 -13.83 -19.88 -27.87
CA ARG A 4 -14.07 -18.54 -28.43
C ARG A 4 -15.38 -17.93 -27.96
N ASP A 5 -16.29 -18.75 -27.43
CA ASP A 5 -17.60 -18.33 -26.90
C ASP A 5 -17.65 -18.39 -25.37
N ALA A 6 -16.48 -18.50 -24.71
CA ALA A 6 -16.40 -18.46 -23.26
C ALA A 6 -16.73 -17.04 -22.78
N VAL A 7 -18.00 -16.80 -22.47
CA VAL A 7 -18.39 -15.61 -21.72
C VAL A 7 -17.85 -15.79 -20.31
N PHE A 8 -16.88 -14.96 -19.90
CA PHE A 8 -16.38 -15.02 -18.53
C PHE A 8 -17.52 -14.65 -17.59
N LEU A 9 -17.70 -15.39 -16.48
CA LEU A 9 -18.67 -15.09 -15.41
C LEU A 9 -18.56 -13.64 -14.90
N GLU A 10 -17.41 -12.99 -15.11
CA GLU A 10 -17.12 -11.58 -14.79
C GLU A 10 -17.80 -10.58 -15.73
N ASP A 11 -18.08 -10.98 -16.97
CA ASP A 11 -18.80 -10.20 -17.99
C ASP A 11 -20.31 -10.26 -17.76
N LEU A 12 -20.79 -11.33 -17.14
CA LEU A 12 -22.20 -11.52 -16.80
C LEU A 12 -22.58 -10.89 -15.45
N CYS A 13 -21.63 -10.74 -14.51
CA CYS A 13 -21.90 -10.21 -13.17
C CYS A 13 -20.95 -9.06 -12.76
N PRO A 14 -21.37 -7.79 -12.89
CA PRO A 14 -20.58 -6.64 -12.48
C PRO A 14 -20.12 -6.69 -11.01
N LYS A 15 -20.93 -7.26 -10.12
CA LYS A 15 -20.56 -7.40 -8.69
C LYS A 15 -19.35 -8.31 -8.49
N LEU A 16 -19.23 -9.39 -9.27
CA LEU A 16 -18.07 -10.28 -9.21
C LEU A 16 -16.82 -9.60 -9.75
N ARG A 17 -16.93 -8.85 -10.86
CA ARG A 17 -15.84 -8.03 -11.39
C ARG A 17 -15.30 -7.05 -10.35
N VAL A 18 -16.18 -6.27 -9.72
CA VAL A 18 -15.78 -5.30 -8.68
C VAL A 18 -15.13 -6.00 -7.48
N ARG A 19 -15.65 -7.15 -7.04
CA ARG A 19 -15.05 -7.94 -5.95
C ARG A 19 -13.65 -8.43 -6.32
N ARG A 20 -13.45 -8.97 -7.53
CA ARG A 20 -12.15 -9.45 -8.02
C ARG A 20 -11.15 -8.31 -8.14
N TRP A 21 -11.57 -7.17 -8.69
CA TRP A 21 -10.74 -5.96 -8.77
C TRP A 21 -10.33 -5.44 -7.38
N ARG A 22 -11.27 -5.34 -6.42
CA ARG A 22 -10.90 -4.94 -5.04
C ARG A 22 -9.90 -5.91 -4.42
N LYS A 23 -10.06 -7.21 -4.66
CA LYS A 23 -9.12 -8.24 -4.18
C LYS A 23 -7.74 -8.07 -4.82
N SER A 24 -7.65 -7.71 -6.11
CA SER A 24 -6.35 -7.49 -6.77
C SER A 24 -5.58 -6.31 -6.18
N LEU A 25 -6.26 -5.23 -5.77
CA LEU A 25 -5.61 -4.08 -5.11
C LEU A 25 -4.89 -4.49 -3.81
N HIS A 26 -5.53 -5.32 -2.99
CA HIS A 26 -4.89 -5.88 -1.80
C HIS A 26 -3.71 -6.80 -2.16
N ASN A 27 -3.86 -7.63 -3.19
CA ASN A 27 -2.80 -8.56 -3.60
C ASN A 27 -1.56 -7.84 -4.11
N TYR A 28 -1.69 -6.72 -4.84
CA TYR A 28 -0.55 -5.96 -5.35
C TYR A 28 0.42 -5.54 -4.24
N THR A 29 -0.10 -5.21 -3.05
CA THR A 29 0.68 -4.71 -1.92
C THR A 29 0.98 -5.78 -0.87
N ALA A 30 0.78 -7.07 -1.20
CA ALA A 30 0.86 -8.16 -0.23
C ALA A 30 -0.02 -7.92 1.01
N GLN A 31 -1.24 -7.43 0.79
CA GLN A 31 -2.23 -7.10 1.82
C GLN A 31 -1.73 -6.05 2.83
N SER A 32 -0.88 -5.13 2.39
CA SER A 32 -0.33 -4.05 3.21
C SER A 32 -1.01 -2.71 2.91
N CYS A 33 -1.32 -1.95 3.95
CA CYS A 33 -1.80 -0.58 3.87
C CYS A 33 -0.75 0.29 3.19
N ILE A 34 -1.13 1.00 2.12
CA ILE A 34 -0.21 1.84 1.36
C ILE A 34 0.38 2.97 2.21
N TYR A 35 -0.38 3.45 3.20
CA TYR A 35 0.02 4.57 4.07
C TYR A 35 0.96 4.14 5.20
N CYS A 36 0.58 3.13 5.99
CA CYS A 36 1.28 2.80 7.24
C CYS A 36 1.95 1.42 7.26
N GLY A 37 1.73 0.58 6.25
CA GLY A 37 2.33 -0.75 6.16
C GLY A 37 1.64 -1.86 6.95
N LYS A 38 0.73 -1.53 7.87
CA LYS A 38 -0.12 -2.50 8.60
C LYS A 38 -1.05 -3.28 7.66
N PRO A 39 -1.66 -4.39 8.08
CA PRO A 39 -2.60 -5.13 7.24
C PRO A 39 -3.70 -4.24 6.66
N SER A 40 -3.96 -4.39 5.36
CA SER A 40 -5.03 -3.68 4.65
C SER A 40 -6.35 -4.44 4.78
N GLU A 41 -7.42 -3.71 5.07
CA GLU A 41 -8.76 -4.27 5.34
C GLU A 41 -9.84 -3.62 4.45
N SER A 42 -9.52 -2.46 3.88
CA SER A 42 -10.42 -1.66 3.07
C SER A 42 -9.70 -1.10 1.85
N ILE A 43 -10.48 -0.52 0.95
CA ILE A 43 -9.97 0.24 -0.19
C ILE A 43 -10.32 1.70 0.05
N ASP A 44 -9.32 2.56 0.03
CA ASP A 44 -9.46 4.01 0.15
C ASP A 44 -9.31 4.66 -1.23
N HIS A 45 -9.97 5.81 -1.39
CA HIS A 45 -9.88 6.64 -2.59
C HIS A 45 -8.90 7.80 -2.31
N ILE A 46 -7.82 7.89 -3.09
CA ILE A 46 -6.80 8.92 -2.95
C ILE A 46 -7.43 10.32 -3.11
N LEU A 47 -8.14 10.54 -4.23
CA LEU A 47 -9.14 11.60 -4.36
C LEU A 47 -10.46 11.04 -3.81
N PRO A 48 -11.03 11.60 -2.72
CA PRO A 48 -12.27 11.10 -2.14
C PRO A 48 -13.44 11.09 -3.12
N ARG A 49 -14.35 10.12 -2.97
CA ARG A 49 -15.57 10.03 -3.81
C ARG A 49 -16.46 11.25 -3.69
N SER A 50 -16.56 11.82 -2.50
CA SER A 50 -17.28 13.08 -2.21
C SER A 50 -16.76 14.26 -3.03
N ARG A 51 -15.52 14.17 -3.54
CA ARG A 51 -14.84 15.17 -4.37
C ARG A 51 -14.63 14.69 -5.83
N GLY A 52 -15.43 13.72 -6.28
CA GLY A 52 -15.40 13.22 -7.67
C GLY A 52 -14.40 12.09 -7.93
N GLY A 53 -13.80 11.51 -6.89
CA GLY A 53 -12.90 10.37 -7.00
C GLY A 53 -13.51 9.14 -7.68
N LEU A 54 -12.89 8.68 -8.77
CA LEU A 54 -13.33 7.51 -9.51
C LEU A 54 -12.90 6.20 -8.82
N SER A 55 -13.66 5.13 -9.02
CA SER A 55 -13.28 3.78 -8.55
C SER A 55 -12.44 3.05 -9.60
N ILE A 56 -11.23 3.55 -9.82
CA ILE A 56 -10.23 3.02 -10.76
C ILE A 56 -8.94 2.70 -10.02
N THR A 57 -8.11 1.83 -10.59
CA THR A 57 -6.86 1.39 -9.93
C THR A 57 -5.98 2.57 -9.53
N GLN A 58 -5.84 3.59 -10.38
CA GLN A 58 -5.04 4.79 -10.12
C GLN A 58 -5.51 5.58 -8.88
N ASN A 59 -6.80 5.54 -8.56
CA ASN A 59 -7.36 6.30 -7.46
C ASN A 59 -7.66 5.44 -6.23
N CYS A 60 -7.68 4.11 -6.36
CA CYS A 60 -8.06 3.20 -5.29
C CYS A 60 -6.86 2.40 -4.76
N VAL A 61 -6.61 2.51 -3.46
CA VAL A 61 -5.47 1.91 -2.80
C VAL A 61 -5.89 1.04 -1.61
N PRO A 62 -5.15 -0.03 -1.30
CA PRO A 62 -5.38 -0.81 -0.10
C PRO A 62 -5.00 -0.02 1.15
N ALA A 63 -5.91 0.03 2.13
CA ALA A 63 -5.73 0.76 3.39
C ALA A 63 -6.28 -0.03 4.59
N CYS A 64 -5.68 0.13 5.77
CA CYS A 64 -6.29 -0.34 7.02
C CYS A 64 -7.47 0.55 7.42
N LEU A 65 -8.38 0.04 8.26
CA LEU A 65 -9.56 0.81 8.67
C LEU A 65 -9.21 2.11 9.40
N SER A 66 -8.16 2.09 10.22
CA SER A 66 -7.69 3.28 10.96
C SER A 66 -7.21 4.41 10.04
N CYS A 67 -6.37 4.10 9.04
CA CYS A 67 -5.88 5.11 8.09
C CYS A 67 -7.01 5.64 7.21
N ASN A 68 -7.83 4.75 6.66
CA ASN A 68 -8.95 5.14 5.80
C ASN A 68 -9.95 6.02 6.57
N GLY A 69 -10.34 5.61 7.78
CA GLY A 69 -11.26 6.39 8.62
C GLY A 69 -10.69 7.74 9.05
N HIS A 70 -9.39 7.81 9.41
CA HIS A 70 -8.75 9.07 9.80
C HIS A 70 -8.55 10.03 8.64
N LYS A 71 -8.27 9.51 7.43
CA LYS A 71 -8.20 10.33 6.22
C LYS A 71 -9.58 10.85 5.84
N SER A 72 -10.58 9.97 5.81
CA SER A 72 -11.94 10.32 5.41
C SER A 72 -11.92 11.06 4.04
N ASP A 73 -12.58 12.21 3.97
CA ASP A 73 -12.66 13.09 2.81
C ASP A 73 -11.51 14.12 2.69
N ALA A 74 -10.43 13.96 3.47
CA ALA A 74 -9.25 14.81 3.35
C ALA A 74 -8.45 14.46 2.08
N ASP A 75 -7.67 15.44 1.60
CA ASP A 75 -6.66 15.19 0.56
C ASP A 75 -5.63 14.18 1.07
N ALA A 76 -5.40 13.10 0.33
CA ALA A 76 -4.55 12.01 0.80
C ALA A 76 -3.10 12.44 1.07
N PHE A 77 -2.53 13.33 0.24
CA PHE A 77 -1.13 13.73 0.39
C PHE A 77 -0.96 14.70 1.56
N GLU A 78 -1.86 15.68 1.68
CA GLU A 78 -1.86 16.60 2.80
C GLU A 78 -2.08 15.85 4.12
N TRP A 79 -3.08 14.97 4.17
CA TRP A 79 -3.34 14.14 5.33
C TRP A 79 -2.14 13.26 5.66
N TYR A 80 -1.57 12.56 4.68
CA TYR A 80 -0.48 11.61 4.91
C TYR A 80 0.77 12.31 5.45
N ARG A 81 1.09 13.50 4.95
CA ARG A 81 2.24 14.31 5.42
C ARG A 81 2.14 14.68 6.89
N ARG A 82 0.94 14.76 7.46
CA ARG A 82 0.70 15.10 8.87
C ARG A 82 0.78 13.88 9.81
N GLN A 83 0.92 12.66 9.29
CA GLN A 83 0.92 11.45 10.12
C GLN A 83 2.28 11.19 10.76
N ARG A 84 2.28 10.65 11.99
CA ARG A 84 3.52 10.27 12.71
C ARG A 84 4.34 9.17 12.01
N PHE A 85 3.68 8.37 11.16
CA PHE A 85 4.29 7.30 10.37
C PHE A 85 4.54 7.70 8.90
N TYR A 86 4.59 9.01 8.62
CA TYR A 86 4.91 9.50 7.28
C TYR A 86 6.26 8.95 6.81
N ASP A 87 6.28 8.40 5.59
CA ASP A 87 7.50 7.98 4.91
C ASP A 87 7.50 8.61 3.49
N PRO A 88 8.51 9.40 3.11
CA PRO A 88 8.57 10.01 1.79
C PRO A 88 8.57 8.97 0.65
N ARG A 89 9.11 7.76 0.87
CA ARG A 89 9.10 6.67 -0.12
C ARG A 89 7.69 6.15 -0.37
N ARG A 90 6.85 6.07 0.66
CA ARG A 90 5.43 5.73 0.53
C ARG A 90 4.65 6.84 -0.16
N ALA A 91 4.95 8.11 0.13
CA ALA A 91 4.34 9.23 -0.57
C ALA A 91 4.67 9.21 -2.07
N MET A 92 5.91 8.88 -2.43
CA MET A 92 6.32 8.66 -3.81
C MET A 92 5.61 7.45 -4.43
N ALA A 93 5.43 6.35 -3.67
CA ALA A 93 4.70 5.18 -4.15
C ALA A 93 3.23 5.49 -4.46
N ILE A 94 2.56 6.28 -3.61
CA ILE A 94 1.18 6.73 -3.83
C ILE A 94 1.08 7.57 -5.10
N ARG A 95 2.06 8.47 -5.34
CA ARG A 95 2.11 9.27 -6.58
C ARG A 95 2.30 8.39 -7.82
N ALA A 96 3.28 7.48 -7.80
CA ALA A 96 3.51 6.54 -8.90
C ALA A 96 2.27 5.67 -9.18
N TRP A 97 1.55 5.27 -8.13
CA TRP A 97 0.28 4.53 -8.24
C TRP A 97 -0.80 5.36 -8.95
N MET A 98 -0.94 6.65 -8.62
CA MET A 98 -1.87 7.57 -9.30
C MET A 98 -1.53 7.78 -10.76
N ASP A 99 -0.25 7.86 -11.08
CA ASP A 99 0.24 8.04 -12.45
C ASP A 99 0.09 6.75 -13.29
N GLY A 100 -0.31 5.63 -12.66
CA GLY A 100 -0.48 4.33 -13.30
C GLY A 100 0.81 3.51 -13.40
N ASP A 101 1.93 4.00 -12.87
CA ASP A 101 3.19 3.26 -12.77
C ASP A 101 3.20 2.35 -11.53
N LEU A 102 2.40 1.28 -11.61
CA LEU A 102 2.31 0.27 -10.55
C LEU A 102 3.65 -0.41 -10.30
N ARG A 103 4.52 -0.54 -11.31
CA ARG A 103 5.83 -1.19 -11.14
C ARG A 103 6.71 -0.37 -10.20
N LEU A 104 6.79 0.95 -10.43
CA LEU A 104 7.53 1.85 -9.56
C LEU A 104 6.90 1.94 -8.18
N ALA A 105 5.57 2.07 -8.10
CA ALA A 105 4.85 2.12 -6.83
C ALA A 105 5.17 0.92 -5.94
N LEU A 106 5.08 -0.30 -6.48
CA LEU A 106 5.36 -1.52 -5.74
C LEU A 106 6.83 -1.65 -5.33
N ARG A 107 7.77 -1.20 -6.17
CA ARG A 107 9.19 -1.21 -5.83
C ARG A 107 9.51 -0.29 -4.66
N LEU A 108 8.92 0.91 -4.65
CA LEU A 108 9.08 1.86 -3.54
C LEU A 108 8.49 1.32 -2.23
N LEU A 109 7.33 0.65 -2.29
CA LEU A 109 6.73 0.03 -1.10
C LEU A 109 7.61 -1.08 -0.52
N GLN A 110 8.25 -1.90 -1.35
CA GLN A 110 9.17 -2.94 -0.88
C GLN A 110 10.31 -2.35 -0.03
N TRP A 111 10.91 -1.24 -0.47
CA TRP A 111 11.98 -0.57 0.27
C TRP A 111 11.55 0.09 1.58
N THR A 112 10.25 0.28 1.80
CA THR A 112 9.73 0.79 3.09
C THR A 112 9.62 -0.31 4.13
N GLN A 113 9.58 -1.59 3.72
CA GLN A 113 9.44 -2.75 4.59
C GLN A 113 10.81 -3.31 5.03
N THR A 114 11.87 -3.05 4.25
CA THR A 114 13.22 -3.58 4.49
C THR A 114 13.99 -2.92 5.63
N ASN A 115 13.51 -1.80 6.20
CA ASN A 115 14.15 -1.18 7.37
C ASN A 115 13.94 -1.94 8.70
N HIS A 116 13.21 -3.07 8.69
CA HIS A 116 13.00 -3.93 9.87
C HIS A 116 13.67 -5.31 9.77
N ARG A 117 14.38 -5.63 8.68
CA ARG A 117 15.16 -6.87 8.59
C ARG A 117 16.65 -6.51 8.74
N GLU A 118 17.15 -6.75 9.95
CA GLU A 118 18.56 -6.77 10.35
C GLU A 118 19.28 -5.42 10.41
N ALA A 119 19.08 -4.68 11.50
CA ALA A 119 20.25 -4.05 12.11
C ALA A 119 21.11 -5.19 12.71
N PRO A 120 22.41 -5.30 12.41
CA PRO A 120 23.24 -6.27 13.08
C PRO A 120 23.20 -5.98 14.59
N VAL A 121 22.77 -6.96 15.37
CA VAL A 121 22.94 -6.94 16.82
C VAL A 121 24.45 -7.03 17.05
N ILE A 122 25.08 -5.90 17.38
CA ILE A 122 26.42 -5.91 17.97
C ILE A 122 26.22 -6.48 19.37
N SER A 123 26.54 -7.77 19.57
CA SER A 123 26.63 -8.36 20.90
C SER A 123 27.76 -7.66 21.65
N GLN A 124 27.41 -6.89 22.67
CA GLN A 124 28.37 -6.34 23.64
C GLN A 124 28.79 -7.47 24.60
N ASP A 125 29.52 -8.45 24.08
CA ASP A 125 30.18 -9.47 24.89
C ASP A 125 31.64 -9.56 24.44
N GLU A 126 32.41 -8.49 24.64
CA GLU A 126 33.86 -8.58 24.89
C GLU A 126 34.25 -7.47 25.88
N GLU A 127 33.95 -7.79 27.14
CA GLU A 127 34.55 -7.21 28.32
C GLU A 127 36.03 -7.66 28.36
N TRP A 128 36.97 -6.80 27.96
CA TRP A 128 38.37 -6.95 28.38
C TRP A 128 38.95 -5.59 28.80
N MET A 129 39.05 -5.43 30.12
CA MET A 129 39.73 -4.34 30.81
C MET A 129 41.24 -4.33 30.53
N PRO A 130 41.91 -3.17 30.65
CA PRO A 130 43.32 -3.00 30.32
C PRO A 130 44.21 -3.61 31.40
N GLN A 131 45.31 -4.27 31.00
CA GLN A 131 46.43 -4.54 31.90
C GLN A 131 47.73 -3.97 31.33
N LEU A 132 48.22 -3.01 32.09
CA LEU A 132 49.52 -2.36 32.12
C LEU A 132 50.70 -3.26 31.70
N ALA A 133 51.60 -2.67 30.92
CA ALA A 133 53.04 -2.86 30.99
C ALA A 133 53.73 -1.51 30.79
#